data_AF-A0A7Y7YBE7-F1
#
_entry.id   AF-A0A7Y7YBE7-F1
#
_cell.length_a   1.000
_cell.length_b   1.000
_cell.length_c   1.000
_cell.angle_alpha   90.00
_cell.angle_beta   90.00
_cell.angle_gamma   90.00
#
_symmetry.space_group_name_H-M   'P 1'
#
loop_
_entity.id
_entity.type
_entity.pdbx_description
1 polymer ?
#
loop_
_entity_poly.entity_id
_entity_poly.type
_entity_poly.pdbx_seq_one_letter_code
_entity_poly.pdbx_strand_id
1 'polypeptide(L)'
;MRLSLSLYDALVATSAPTDKAKAVVDAWEADMQDFASKSDLQQTEERLQTSIKEQGNKLRSLINEQGNELRNSIGEQGNELRALMFEQNAELRSQIREQGSELRLSMQKQGAELRLSMSGMQSQINVMRWQIGLVIVCVAIPLFKLAFELLTP
;
A
#
# COMPACT_ATOMS: atom_id res chain seq x y z
N MET A 1 -7.06 74.60 -10.78
CA MET A 1 -6.68 76.02 -10.99
C MET A 1 -5.58 76.25 -12.02
N ARG A 2 -4.31 75.84 -11.85
CA ARG A 2 -3.27 76.14 -12.87
C ARG A 2 -3.53 75.50 -14.24
N LEU A 3 -4.02 74.25 -14.26
CA LEU A 3 -4.36 73.53 -15.50
C LEU A 3 -5.62 74.06 -16.18
N SER A 4 -6.65 74.44 -15.41
CA SER A 4 -7.89 75.01 -15.96
C SER A 4 -7.67 76.39 -16.59
N LEU A 5 -6.80 77.23 -15.99
CA LEU A 5 -6.37 78.49 -16.61
C LEU A 5 -5.57 78.28 -17.90
N SER A 6 -4.61 77.34 -17.92
CA SER A 6 -3.83 77.09 -19.15
C SER A 6 -4.68 76.52 -20.30
N LEU A 7 -5.72 75.75 -19.97
CA LEU A 7 -6.62 75.15 -20.95
C LEU A 7 -7.60 76.21 -21.50
N TYR A 8 -8.11 77.09 -20.64
CA TYR A 8 -8.87 78.27 -21.03
C TYR A 8 -8.07 79.20 -21.95
N ASP A 9 -6.83 79.55 -21.56
CA ASP A 9 -5.95 80.43 -22.35
C ASP A 9 -5.61 79.81 -23.73
N ALA A 10 -5.39 78.50 -23.79
CA ALA A 10 -5.14 77.78 -25.04
C ALA A 10 -6.37 77.77 -25.97
N LEU A 11 -7.58 77.56 -25.43
CA LEU A 11 -8.82 77.57 -26.22
C LEU A 11 -9.13 78.97 -26.78
N VAL A 12 -8.95 80.02 -25.97
CA VAL A 12 -9.12 81.41 -26.41
C VAL A 12 -8.08 81.79 -27.47
N ALA A 13 -6.84 81.33 -27.35
CA ALA A 13 -5.78 81.54 -28.35
C ALA A 13 -6.09 80.89 -29.71
N THR A 14 -6.91 79.83 -29.75
CA THR A 14 -7.34 79.15 -30.98
C THR A 14 -8.61 79.74 -31.62
N SER A 15 -9.02 80.96 -31.25
CA SER A 15 -10.22 81.68 -31.76
C SER A 15 -11.58 81.05 -31.41
N ALA A 16 -11.62 80.18 -30.39
CA ALA A 16 -12.89 79.67 -29.88
C ALA A 16 -13.70 80.77 -29.16
N PRO A 17 -15.03 80.86 -29.37
CA PRO A 17 -15.89 81.78 -28.62
C PRO A 17 -15.76 81.55 -27.11
N THR A 18 -15.63 82.62 -26.34
CA THR A 18 -15.34 82.62 -24.90
C THR A 18 -16.33 81.78 -24.09
N ASP A 19 -17.61 81.79 -24.47
CA ASP A 19 -18.66 80.98 -23.82
C ASP A 19 -18.46 79.48 -24.01
N LYS A 20 -17.98 79.04 -25.19
CA LYS A 20 -17.71 77.62 -25.47
C LYS A 20 -16.43 77.16 -24.80
N ALA A 21 -15.39 78.02 -24.76
CA ALA A 21 -14.16 77.72 -24.05
C ALA A 21 -14.41 77.50 -22.55
N LYS A 22 -15.28 78.32 -21.95
CA LYS A 22 -15.69 78.16 -20.56
C LYS A 22 -16.47 76.86 -20.32
N ALA A 23 -17.45 76.54 -21.18
CA ALA A 23 -18.23 75.31 -21.07
C ALA A 23 -17.37 74.03 -21.15
N VAL A 24 -16.32 74.02 -21.99
CA VAL A 24 -15.39 72.89 -22.10
C VAL A 24 -14.51 72.77 -20.84
N VAL A 25 -14.06 73.89 -20.27
CA VAL A 25 -13.28 73.90 -19.02
C VAL A 25 -14.14 73.44 -17.85
N ASP A 26 -15.38 73.91 -17.75
CA ASP A 26 -16.33 73.51 -16.71
C ASP A 26 -16.68 72.02 -16.80
N ALA A 27 -16.89 71.50 -18.03
CA ALA A 27 -17.12 70.07 -18.26
C ALA A 27 -15.89 69.21 -17.91
N TRP A 28 -14.69 69.67 -18.26
CA TRP A 28 -13.45 68.97 -17.92
C TRP A 28 -13.16 69.01 -16.41
N GLU A 29 -13.44 70.12 -15.72
CA GLU A 29 -13.30 70.21 -14.26
C GLU A 29 -14.32 69.34 -13.52
N ALA A 30 -15.54 69.21 -14.05
CA ALA A 30 -16.55 68.26 -13.56
C ALA A 30 -16.09 66.80 -13.72
N ASP A 31 -15.57 66.42 -14.89
CA ASP A 31 -15.01 65.08 -15.11
C ASP A 31 -13.77 64.84 -14.23
N MET A 32 -12.94 65.87 -14.01
CA MET A 32 -11.74 65.78 -13.15
C MET A 32 -12.08 65.54 -11.68
N GLN A 33 -13.27 65.96 -11.21
CA GLN A 33 -13.77 65.67 -9.87
C GLN A 33 -14.25 64.22 -9.71
N ASP A 34 -14.67 63.57 -10.80
CA ASP A 34 -15.18 62.19 -10.77
C ASP A 34 -14.03 61.14 -10.79
N PHE A 35 -12.83 61.53 -11.23
CA PHE A 35 -11.67 60.64 -11.22
C PHE A 35 -11.12 60.37 -9.82
N ALA A 36 -10.79 59.11 -9.58
CA ALA A 36 -10.06 58.68 -8.38
C ALA A 36 -8.75 59.47 -8.24
N SER A 37 -8.55 60.04 -7.06
CA SER A 37 -7.33 60.77 -6.74
C SER A 37 -6.15 59.81 -6.59
N LYS A 38 -4.93 60.33 -6.65
CA LYS A 38 -3.72 59.53 -6.36
C LYS A 38 -3.78 58.90 -4.96
N SER A 39 -4.41 59.57 -4.00
CA SER A 39 -4.61 59.05 -2.65
C SER A 39 -5.52 57.82 -2.66
N ASP A 40 -6.61 57.86 -3.44
CA ASP A 40 -7.54 56.72 -3.55
C ASP A 40 -6.83 55.51 -4.17
N LEU A 41 -6.03 55.74 -5.21
CA LEU A 41 -5.22 54.69 -5.84
C LEU A 41 -4.21 54.09 -4.85
N GLN A 42 -3.49 54.92 -4.10
CA GLN A 42 -2.56 54.44 -3.07
C GLN A 42 -3.25 53.62 -1.99
N GLN A 43 -4.41 54.07 -1.51
CA GLN A 43 -5.19 53.33 -0.54
C GLN A 43 -5.66 51.98 -1.09
N THR A 44 -6.09 51.93 -2.37
CA THR A 44 -6.46 50.65 -3.00
C THR A 44 -5.27 49.72 -3.17
N GLU A 45 -4.09 50.24 -3.53
CA GLU A 45 -2.86 49.46 -3.65
C GLU A 45 -2.46 48.86 -2.31
N GLU A 46 -2.44 49.66 -1.23
CA GLU A 46 -2.11 49.18 0.11
C GLU A 46 -3.09 48.10 0.59
N ARG A 47 -4.39 48.31 0.32
CA ARG A 47 -5.44 47.34 0.64
C ARG A 47 -5.25 46.03 -0.13
N LEU A 48 -4.91 46.11 -1.42
CA LEU A 48 -4.63 44.94 -2.25
C LEU A 48 -3.38 44.21 -1.79
N GLN A 49 -2.28 44.92 -1.52
CA GLN A 49 -1.06 44.32 -1.00
C GLN A 49 -1.29 43.61 0.34
N THR A 50 -2.08 44.21 1.22
CA THR A 50 -2.44 43.61 2.51
C THR A 50 -3.28 42.34 2.31
N SER A 51 -4.31 42.42 1.46
CA SER A 51 -5.17 41.28 1.12
C SER A 51 -4.37 40.12 0.51
N ILE A 52 -3.46 40.40 -0.42
CA ILE A 52 -2.61 39.39 -1.05
C ILE A 52 -1.68 38.74 -0.02
N LYS A 53 -1.07 39.52 0.88
CA LYS A 53 -0.22 38.98 1.96
C LYS A 53 -1.02 38.09 2.90
N GLU A 54 -2.22 38.51 3.29
CA GLU A 54 -3.09 37.74 4.18
C GLU A 54 -3.52 36.42 3.54
N GLN A 55 -3.96 36.46 2.28
CA GLN A 55 -4.30 35.26 1.52
C GLN A 55 -3.10 34.33 1.33
N GLY A 56 -1.92 34.87 1.05
CA GLY A 56 -0.68 34.11 0.94
C GLY A 56 -0.30 33.40 2.23
N ASN A 57 -0.43 34.09 3.37
CA ASN A 57 -0.20 33.51 4.69
C ASN A 57 -1.21 32.42 5.02
N LYS A 58 -2.49 32.65 4.73
CA LYS A 58 -3.55 31.67 4.94
C LYS A 58 -3.33 30.42 4.10
N LEU A 59 -2.98 30.58 2.82
CA LEU A 59 -2.68 29.46 1.93
C LEU A 59 -1.47 28.67 2.43
N ARG A 60 -0.40 29.34 2.86
CA ARG A 60 0.77 28.67 3.44
C ARG A 60 0.42 27.89 4.71
N SER A 61 -0.45 28.43 5.56
CA SER A 61 -0.93 27.73 6.75
C SER A 61 -1.69 26.46 6.38
N LEU A 62 -2.64 26.56 5.44
CA LEU A 62 -3.44 25.41 4.99
C LEU A 62 -2.57 24.33 4.35
N ILE A 63 -1.58 24.70 3.54
CA ILE A 63 -0.63 23.75 2.94
C ILE A 63 0.17 23.02 4.02
N ASN A 64 0.63 23.73 5.05
CA ASN A 64 1.38 23.12 6.15
C ASN A 64 0.50 22.18 6.98
N GLU A 65 -0.74 22.58 7.27
CA GLU A 65 -1.70 21.77 8.01
C GLU A 65 -2.03 20.48 7.26
N GLN A 66 -2.43 20.58 5.99
CA GLN A 66 -2.69 19.42 5.14
C GLN A 66 -1.44 18.54 4.95
N GLY A 67 -0.27 19.15 4.83
CA GLY A 67 1.00 18.42 4.72
C GLY A 67 1.31 17.61 5.98
N ASN A 68 1.01 18.15 7.16
CA ASN A 68 1.18 17.45 8.43
C ASN A 68 0.14 16.34 8.61
N GLU A 69 -1.13 16.60 8.29
CA GLU A 69 -2.19 15.58 8.31
C GLU A 69 -1.86 14.40 7.38
N LEU A 70 -1.44 14.69 6.15
CA LEU A 70 -1.04 13.67 5.19
C LEU A 70 0.15 12.85 5.70
N ARG A 71 1.17 13.52 6.29
CA ARG A 71 2.33 12.83 6.86
C ARG A 71 1.93 11.93 8.03
N ASN A 72 1.02 12.37 8.90
CA ASN A 72 0.52 11.57 10.02
C ASN A 72 -0.28 10.37 9.51
N SER A 73 -1.19 10.58 8.55
CA SER A 73 -2.00 9.53 7.93
C SER A 73 -1.13 8.44 7.28
N ILE A 74 -0.11 8.84 6.51
CA ILE A 74 0.87 7.90 5.93
C ILE A 74 1.64 7.15 7.03
N GLY A 75 2.01 7.84 8.11
CA GLY A 75 2.70 7.23 9.25
C GLY A 75 1.85 6.16 9.95
N GLU A 76 0.58 6.45 10.21
CA GLU A 76 -0.36 5.51 10.81
C GLU A 76 -0.60 4.29 9.91
N GLN A 77 -0.89 4.51 8.62
CA GLN A 77 -1.06 3.42 7.66
C GLN A 77 0.20 2.54 7.55
N GLY A 78 1.39 3.15 7.58
CA GLY A 78 2.66 2.42 7.57
C GLY A 78 2.86 1.56 8.81
N ASN A 79 2.43 2.04 9.98
CA ASN A 79 2.49 1.29 11.23
C ASN A 79 1.48 0.14 11.25
N GLU A 80 0.25 0.38 10.79
CA GLU A 80 -0.79 -0.64 10.67
C GLU A 80 -0.38 -1.76 9.72
N LEU A 81 0.13 -1.42 8.53
CA LEU A 81 0.64 -2.40 7.58
C LEU A 81 1.77 -3.25 8.17
N ARG A 82 2.67 -2.62 8.95
CA ARG A 82 3.75 -3.34 9.63
C ARG A 82 3.21 -4.30 10.70
N ALA A 83 2.20 -3.91 11.45
CA ALA A 83 1.55 -4.77 12.44
C ALA A 83 0.89 -5.98 11.77
N LEU A 84 0.12 -5.76 10.69
CA LEU A 84 -0.51 -6.83 9.91
C LEU A 84 0.50 -7.81 9.33
N MET A 85 1.62 -7.32 8.80
CA MET A 85 2.70 -8.19 8.31
C MET A 85 3.32 -9.04 9.43
N PHE A 86 3.48 -8.47 10.63
CA PHE A 86 4.04 -9.21 11.76
C PHE A 86 3.09 -10.30 12.24
N GLU A 87 1.79 -10.00 12.32
CA GLU A 87 0.75 -10.95 12.67
C GLU A 87 0.65 -12.09 11.64
N GLN A 88 0.58 -11.78 10.35
CA GLN A 88 0.57 -12.81 9.30
C GLN A 88 1.82 -13.69 9.32
N ASN A 89 2.99 -13.12 9.56
CA ASN A 89 4.23 -13.89 9.65
C ASN A 89 4.23 -14.81 10.89
N ALA A 90 3.70 -14.35 12.02
CA ALA A 90 3.53 -15.18 13.21
C ALA A 90 2.54 -16.33 12.96
N GLU A 91 1.42 -16.03 12.31
CA GLU A 91 0.38 -17.01 11.95
C GLU A 91 0.93 -18.06 10.97
N LEU A 92 1.59 -17.65 9.89
CA LEU A 92 2.24 -18.56 8.94
C LEU A 92 3.27 -19.46 9.62
N ARG A 93 4.06 -18.92 10.57
CA ARG A 93 5.02 -19.72 11.34
C ARG A 93 4.33 -20.74 12.23
N SER A 94 3.19 -20.39 12.81
CA SER A 94 2.37 -21.32 13.60
C SER A 94 1.86 -22.46 12.73
N GLN A 95 1.24 -22.14 11.59
CA GLN A 95 0.70 -23.13 10.65
C GLN A 95 1.79 -24.08 10.12
N ILE A 96 2.97 -23.56 9.76
CA ILE A 96 4.10 -24.40 9.32
C ILE A 96 4.55 -25.36 10.43
N ARG A 97 4.59 -24.90 11.68
CA ARG A 97 4.96 -25.77 12.82
C ARG A 97 3.92 -26.85 13.07
N GLU A 98 2.65 -26.49 13.04
CA GLU A 98 1.53 -27.41 13.22
C GLU A 98 1.54 -28.48 12.14
N GLN A 99 1.53 -28.08 10.86
CA GLN A 99 1.60 -29.01 9.73
C GLN A 99 2.87 -29.87 9.77
N GLY A 100 4.01 -29.30 10.15
CA GLY A 100 5.25 -30.05 10.33
C GLY A 100 5.16 -31.12 11.42
N SER A 101 4.45 -30.82 12.52
CA SER A 101 4.21 -31.76 13.61
C SER A 101 3.25 -32.88 13.20
N GLU A 102 2.17 -32.53 12.50
CA GLU A 102 1.18 -33.50 11.99
C GLU A 102 1.82 -34.44 10.97
N LEU A 103 2.62 -33.90 10.03
CA LEU A 103 3.35 -34.70 9.05
C LEU A 103 4.30 -35.69 9.74
N ARG A 104 5.00 -35.24 10.78
CA ARG A 104 5.91 -36.11 11.55
C ARG A 104 5.17 -37.23 12.27
N LEU A 105 4.01 -36.94 12.86
CA LEU A 105 3.16 -37.94 13.48
C LEU A 105 2.63 -38.94 12.46
N SER A 106 2.18 -38.46 11.29
CA SER A 106 1.71 -39.32 10.19
C SER A 106 2.82 -40.25 9.70
N MET A 107 4.03 -39.74 9.48
CA MET A 107 5.19 -40.56 9.11
C MET A 107 5.55 -41.60 10.18
N GLN A 108 5.51 -41.24 11.47
CA GLN A 108 5.75 -42.18 12.56
C GLN A 108 4.71 -43.30 12.59
N LYS A 109 3.44 -42.96 12.42
CA LYS A 109 2.35 -43.94 12.38
C LYS A 109 2.51 -44.90 11.19
N GLN A 110 2.75 -44.36 9.99
CA GLN A 110 2.99 -45.18 8.81
C GLN A 110 4.24 -46.06 8.96
N GLY A 111 5.33 -45.54 9.53
CA GLY A 111 6.54 -46.31 9.80
C GLY A 111 6.32 -47.44 10.81
N ALA A 112 5.54 -47.19 11.87
CA ALA A 112 5.17 -48.21 12.84
C ALA A 112 4.28 -49.30 12.21
N GLU A 113 3.30 -48.91 11.41
CA GLU A 113 2.42 -49.83 10.67
C GLU A 113 3.21 -50.71 9.67
N LEU A 114 4.12 -50.10 8.91
CA LEU A 114 4.99 -50.82 7.99
C LEU A 114 5.87 -51.83 8.74
N ARG A 115 6.42 -51.45 9.90
CA ARG A 115 7.24 -52.33 10.74
C ARG A 115 6.45 -53.50 11.29
N LEU A 116 5.21 -53.28 11.73
CA LEU A 116 4.30 -54.33 12.15
C LEU A 116 3.99 -55.30 11.00
N SER A 117 3.65 -54.77 9.81
CA SER A 117 3.41 -55.58 8.61
C SER A 117 4.61 -56.44 8.24
N MET A 118 5.83 -55.86 8.26
CA MET A 118 7.07 -56.58 7.99
C MET A 118 7.32 -57.70 9.01
N SER A 119 7.11 -57.44 10.30
CA SER A 119 7.24 -58.45 11.34
C SER A 119 6.23 -59.60 11.18
N GLY A 120 5.00 -59.28 10.79
CA GLY A 120 3.96 -60.26 10.48
C GLY A 120 4.33 -61.15 9.30
N MET A 121 4.80 -60.55 8.20
CA MET A 121 5.30 -61.31 7.04
C MET A 121 6.48 -62.20 7.41
N GLN A 122 7.42 -61.72 8.22
CA GLN A 122 8.58 -62.50 8.63
C GLN A 122 8.19 -63.69 9.52
N SER A 123 7.20 -63.51 10.39
CA SER A 123 6.60 -64.61 11.15
C SER A 123 5.96 -65.65 10.22
N GLN A 124 5.20 -65.22 9.22
CA GLN A 124 4.61 -66.14 8.24
C GLN A 124 5.68 -66.90 7.43
N ILE A 125 6.75 -66.22 7.00
CA ILE A 125 7.87 -66.87 6.30
C ILE A 125 8.54 -67.92 7.20
N ASN A 126 8.75 -67.63 8.48
CA ASN A 126 9.33 -68.59 9.41
C ASN A 126 8.45 -69.83 9.59
N VAL A 127 7.12 -69.64 9.69
CA VAL A 127 6.16 -70.76 9.74
C VAL A 127 6.19 -71.57 8.45
N MET A 128 6.17 -70.91 7.29
CA MET A 128 6.26 -71.59 5.98
C MET A 128 7.55 -72.39 5.84
N ARG A 129 8.69 -71.82 6.27
CA ARG A 129 9.98 -72.52 6.28
C ARG A 129 9.94 -73.78 7.16
N TRP A 130 9.30 -73.70 8.33
CA TRP A 130 9.14 -74.84 9.21
C TRP A 130 8.21 -75.91 8.60
N GLN A 131 7.08 -75.50 8.02
CA GLN A 131 6.15 -76.38 7.32
C GLN A 131 6.83 -77.10 6.14
N ILE A 132 7.59 -76.38 5.31
CA ILE A 132 8.35 -76.97 4.21
C ILE A 132 9.39 -77.98 4.74
N GLY A 133 10.11 -77.65 5.81
CA GLY A 133 11.04 -78.56 6.46
C GLY A 133 10.37 -79.86 6.93
N LEU A 134 9.20 -79.74 7.57
CA LEU A 134 8.41 -80.87 8.04
C LEU A 134 7.94 -81.76 6.86
N VAL A 135 7.44 -81.14 5.78
CA VAL A 135 7.03 -81.86 4.56
C VAL A 135 8.21 -82.59 3.93
N ILE A 136 9.38 -81.95 3.81
CA ILE A 136 10.59 -82.58 3.26
C ILE A 136 10.98 -83.80 4.10
N VAL A 137 10.97 -83.69 5.43
CA VAL A 137 11.28 -84.82 6.32
C VAL A 137 10.25 -85.95 6.16
N CYS A 138 8.96 -85.63 6.12
CA CYS A 138 7.88 -86.60 5.93
C CYS A 138 7.95 -87.34 4.58
N VAL A 139 8.43 -86.69 3.52
CA VAL A 139 8.57 -87.31 2.19
C VAL A 139 9.90 -88.04 2.05
N ALA A 140 10.99 -87.49 2.60
CA ALA A 140 12.33 -88.06 2.48
C ALA A 140 12.50 -89.35 3.30
N ILE A 141 11.97 -89.43 4.52
CA ILE A 141 12.12 -90.62 5.37
C ILE A 141 11.53 -91.90 4.72
N PRO A 142 10.27 -91.89 4.22
CA PRO A 142 9.71 -93.04 3.52
C PRO A 142 10.49 -93.40 2.26
N LEU A 143 10.90 -92.41 1.45
CA LEU A 143 11.68 -92.65 0.24
C LEU A 143 13.04 -93.27 0.57
N PHE A 144 13.69 -92.83 1.64
CA PHE A 144 14.97 -93.38 2.08
C PHE A 144 14.82 -94.80 2.60
N LYS A 145 13.74 -95.07 3.36
CA LYS A 145 13.42 -96.44 3.82
C LYS A 145 13.16 -97.37 2.64
N LEU A 146 12.38 -96.92 1.65
CA LEU A 146 12.03 -97.70 0.47
C LEU A 146 13.25 -97.94 -0.43
N ALA A 147 14.14 -96.94 -0.56
CA ALA A 147 15.41 -97.10 -1.26
C ALA A 147 16.36 -98.08 -0.55
N PHE A 148 16.40 -98.07 0.79
CA PHE A 148 17.20 -99.02 1.58
C PHE A 148 16.67 -100.46 1.45
N GLU A 149 15.34 -100.65 1.52
CA GLU A 149 14.68 -101.94 1.29
C GLU A 149 14.89 -102.46 -0.15
N LEU A 150 15.03 -101.59 -1.15
CA LEU A 150 15.34 -101.99 -2.54
C LEU A 150 16.82 -102.35 -2.74
N LEU A 151 17.72 -101.77 -1.95
CA LEU A 151 19.18 -101.97 -2.07
C LEU A 151 19.70 -103.15 -1.23
N THR A 152 18.91 -103.65 -0.28
CA THR A 152 19.20 -104.87 0.48
C THR A 152 18.39 -106.04 -0.11
N PRO A 153 19.03 -107.00 -0.80
CA PRO A 153 18.33 -108.14 -1.43
C PRO A 153 17.80 -109.17 -0.42
#